data_AF-Q8MI20-F1
#
_entry.id   AF-Q8MI20-F1
#
_cell.length_a   1.000
_cell.length_b   1.000
_cell.length_c   1.000
_cell.angle_alpha   90.00
_cell.angle_beta   90.00
_cell.angle_gamma   90.00
#
_symmetry.space_group_name_H-M   'P 1'
#
loop_
_entity.id
_entity.type
_entity.pdbx_description
1 polymer ?
#
loop_
_entity_poly.entity_id
_entity_poly.type
_entity_poly.pdbx_seq_one_letter_code
_entity_poly.pdbx_strand_id
1 'polypeptide(L)'
;PTEEFNITMQIMRIKPHQSQHIGEMSFLQHNKCECRPKKDKARQEKKSVRGKGKGQKRKRKKSRPCGPCSERRKHLFVQDPQTCKCSCKNTDSRCKARQLELNERTCRCDKPR
;
A
#
# COMPACT_ATOMS: atom_id res chain seq x y z
N PRO A 1 8.25 8.71 -20.61
CA PRO A 1 9.43 9.46 -21.09
C PRO A 1 9.29 9.63 -22.60
N THR A 2 9.71 10.78 -23.12
CA THR A 2 9.72 11.09 -24.55
C THR A 2 11.13 11.09 -25.12
N GLU A 3 12.14 11.27 -24.27
CA GLU A 3 13.55 11.21 -24.65
C GLU A 3 14.34 10.51 -23.53
N GLU A 4 15.23 9.61 -23.91
CA GLU A 4 16.01 8.77 -23.01
C GLU A 4 17.46 8.66 -23.51
N PHE A 5 18.41 8.53 -22.59
CA PHE A 5 19.80 8.25 -22.89
C PHE A 5 20.44 7.41 -21.80
N ASN A 6 21.58 6.77 -22.10
CA ASN A 6 22.31 5.99 -21.10
C ASN A 6 23.38 6.84 -20.42
N ILE A 7 23.38 6.87 -19.08
CA ILE A 7 24.51 7.37 -18.28
C ILE A 7 25.35 6.19 -17.84
N THR A 8 26.66 6.28 -18.03
CA THR A 8 27.66 5.41 -17.41
C THR A 8 28.15 6.02 -16.09
N MET A 9 28.07 5.26 -15.01
CA MET A 9 28.60 5.66 -13.70
C MET A 9 29.55 4.60 -13.15
N GLN A 10 30.57 5.02 -12.41
CA GLN A 10 31.42 4.13 -11.64
C GLN A 10 30.72 3.76 -10.33
N ILE A 11 30.39 2.48 -10.17
CA ILE A 11 29.64 1.98 -9.03
C ILE A 11 30.46 0.91 -8.30
N MET A 12 30.55 1.03 -6.99
CA MET A 12 31.21 0.04 -6.14
C MET A 12 30.36 -1.24 -6.03
N ARG A 13 30.92 -2.37 -6.44
CA ARG A 13 30.28 -3.68 -6.35
C ARG A 13 30.79 -4.42 -5.12
N ILE A 14 29.89 -4.61 -4.15
CA ILE A 14 30.18 -5.32 -2.91
C ILE A 14 29.73 -6.77 -3.07
N LYS A 15 30.69 -7.70 -3.07
CA LYS A 15 30.42 -9.14 -3.01
C LYS A 15 30.87 -9.65 -1.63
N PRO A 16 29.97 -10.21 -0.79
CA PRO A 16 30.38 -10.77 0.49
C PRO A 16 31.36 -11.93 0.25
N HIS A 17 32.43 -12.01 1.06
CA HIS A 17 33.51 -12.98 0.95
C HIS A 17 34.40 -12.89 -0.31
N GLN A 18 34.29 -11.82 -1.11
CA GLN A 18 35.19 -11.53 -2.24
C GLN A 18 35.69 -10.08 -2.18
N SER A 19 36.64 -9.72 -3.04
CA SER A 19 37.13 -8.35 -3.15
C SER A 19 36.04 -7.40 -3.68
N GLN A 20 36.01 -6.19 -3.12
CA GLN A 20 35.20 -5.10 -3.62
C GLN A 20 35.92 -4.45 -4.80
N HIS A 21 35.19 -4.15 -5.87
CA HIS A 21 35.76 -3.45 -7.03
C HIS A 21 34.79 -2.39 -7.54
N ILE A 22 35.34 -1.32 -8.11
CA ILE A 22 34.57 -0.30 -8.81
C ILE A 22 34.37 -0.79 -10.23
N GLY A 23 33.12 -0.86 -10.67
CA GLY A 23 32.77 -1.23 -12.05
C GLY A 23 31.92 -0.15 -12.69
N GLU A 24 32.16 0.11 -13.97
CA GLU A 24 31.29 0.98 -14.76
C GLU A 24 29.97 0.27 -15.05
N MET A 25 28.87 1.01 -14.85
CA MET A 25 27.52 0.53 -15.15
C MET A 25 26.75 1.60 -15.91
N SER A 26 26.07 1.19 -16.98
CA SER A 26 25.17 2.03 -17.73
C SER A 26 23.73 1.94 -17.20
N PHE A 27 23.09 3.10 -17.06
CA PHE A 27 21.73 3.25 -16.60
C PHE A 27 20.94 4.09 -17.60
N LEU A 28 19.71 3.67 -17.87
CA LEU A 28 18.81 4.42 -18.71
C LEU A 28 18.25 5.61 -17.91
N GLN A 29 18.53 6.83 -18.38
CA GLN A 29 18.01 8.07 -17.84
C GLN A 29 16.98 8.67 -18.80
N HIS A 30 15.91 9.22 -18.24
CA HIS A 30 14.92 9.98 -18.99
C HIS A 30 15.30 11.47 -19.00
N ASN A 31 15.50 12.05 -20.20
CA ASN A 31 15.80 13.48 -20.36
C ASN A 31 14.51 14.32 -20.45
N LYS A 32 13.49 13.80 -21.14
CA LYS A 32 12.20 14.48 -21.32
C LYS A 32 11.04 13.57 -20.97
N CYS A 33 9.99 14.17 -20.41
CA CYS A 33 8.78 13.48 -19.97
C CYS A 33 7.53 14.21 -20.46
N GLU A 34 6.45 13.45 -20.67
CA GLU A 34 5.14 13.99 -20.98
C GLU A 34 4.06 13.26 -20.16
N CYS A 35 2.95 13.96 -19.91
CA CYS A 35 1.79 13.40 -19.23
C CYS A 35 0.95 12.59 -20.22
N ARG A 36 0.94 11.26 -20.06
CA ARG A 36 0.06 10.37 -20.84
C ARG A 36 -1.13 9.94 -19.99
N PRO A 37 -2.37 10.01 -20.51
CA PRO A 37 -3.52 9.43 -19.82
C PRO A 37 -3.28 7.93 -19.61
N LYS A 38 -3.49 7.49 -18.37
CA LYS A 38 -3.24 6.11 -17.98
C LYS A 38 -4.28 5.23 -18.67
N LYS A 39 -3.84 4.35 -19.58
CA LYS A 39 -4.74 3.32 -20.13
C LYS A 39 -5.28 2.49 -18.98
N ASP A 40 -6.60 2.51 -18.77
CA ASP A 40 -7.30 1.60 -17.87
C ASP A 40 -7.11 0.17 -18.38
N LYS A 41 -5.99 -0.44 -17.97
CA LYS A 41 -5.87 -1.89 -18.00
C LYS A 41 -6.85 -2.38 -16.96
N ALA A 42 -8.08 -2.63 -17.39
CA ALA A 42 -9.03 -3.47 -16.68
C ALA A 42 -8.22 -4.61 -16.07
N ARG A 43 -8.33 -4.71 -14.75
CA ARG A 43 -7.64 -5.64 -13.87
C ARG A 43 -7.79 -7.06 -14.42
N GLN A 44 -6.97 -7.45 -15.37
CA GLN A 44 -6.80 -8.85 -15.71
C GLN A 44 -6.23 -9.47 -14.45
N GLU A 45 -7.09 -10.24 -13.79
CA GLU A 45 -6.74 -11.08 -12.67
C GLU A 45 -5.59 -11.98 -13.11
N LYS A 46 -4.35 -11.53 -12.86
CA LYS A 46 -3.22 -12.43 -12.83
C LYS A 46 -3.49 -13.39 -11.68
N LYS A 47 -4.14 -14.51 -11.99
CA LYS A 47 -4.21 -15.69 -11.13
C LYS A 47 -2.76 -16.01 -10.75
N SER A 48 -2.38 -15.62 -9.54
CA SER A 48 -1.06 -15.91 -9.01
C SER A 48 -1.00 -17.42 -8.79
N VAL A 49 -0.29 -18.13 -9.66
CA VAL A 49 0.17 -19.49 -9.36
C VAL A 49 0.96 -19.40 -8.07
N ARG A 50 0.45 -20.07 -7.04
CA ARG A 50 0.92 -19.98 -5.65
C ARG A 50 2.23 -20.74 -5.51
N GLY A 51 3.34 -20.14 -5.94
CA GLY A 51 4.68 -20.57 -5.56
C GLY A 51 4.87 -20.39 -4.06
N LYS A 52 5.10 -21.49 -3.33
CA LYS A 52 5.45 -21.49 -1.90
C LYS A 52 6.84 -20.87 -1.71
N GLY A 53 6.94 -19.54 -1.69
CA GLY A 53 8.12 -18.82 -1.26
C GLY A 53 7.94 -18.29 0.17
N LYS A 54 8.82 -18.68 1.10
CA LYS A 54 8.98 -18.03 2.41
C LYS A 54 9.58 -16.63 2.20
N GLY A 55 8.76 -15.68 1.73
CA GLY A 55 9.15 -14.30 1.51
C GLY A 55 8.40 -13.38 2.47
N GLN A 56 9.12 -12.59 3.26
CA GLN A 56 8.54 -11.51 4.07
C GLN A 56 7.57 -10.70 3.20
N LYS A 57 6.29 -10.76 3.56
CA LYS A 57 5.21 -10.03 2.90
C LYS A 57 5.43 -8.54 3.18
N ARG A 58 6.27 -7.87 2.40
CA ARG A 58 6.33 -6.41 2.36
C ARG A 58 4.94 -5.93 1.98
N LYS A 59 4.17 -5.48 2.98
CA LYS A 59 2.87 -4.85 2.78
C LYS A 59 3.12 -3.62 1.92
N ARG A 60 2.94 -3.73 0.60
CA ARG A 60 2.83 -2.57 -0.28
C ARG A 60 1.81 -1.63 0.35
N LYS A 61 2.26 -0.46 0.82
CA LYS A 61 1.37 0.66 1.16
C LYS A 61 0.70 1.04 -0.16
N LYS A 62 -0.48 0.47 -0.41
CA LYS A 62 -1.38 0.96 -1.46
C LYS A 62 -1.64 2.43 -1.10
N SER A 63 -1.23 3.37 -1.95
CA SER A 63 -1.55 4.78 -1.78
C SER A 63 -3.07 4.89 -1.80
N ARG A 64 -3.66 5.06 -0.62
CA ARG A 64 -5.10 5.31 -0.50
C ARG A 64 -5.29 6.80 -0.75
N PRO A 65 -6.26 7.19 -1.58
CA PRO A 65 -6.61 8.60 -1.78
C PRO A 65 -6.95 9.30 -0.46
N CYS A 66 -7.54 8.55 0.50
CA CYS A 66 -7.94 9.04 1.80
C CYS A 66 -6.95 8.63 2.92
N GLY A 67 -6.80 9.50 3.91
CA GLY A 67 -6.10 9.20 5.17
C GLY A 67 -6.81 8.12 6.00
N PRO A 68 -6.12 7.44 6.92
CA PRO A 68 -6.73 6.40 7.75
C PRO A 68 -7.70 6.96 8.79
N CYS A 69 -8.87 6.33 8.96
CA CYS A 69 -9.88 6.70 9.97
C CYS A 69 -9.41 6.65 11.43
N SER A 70 -8.42 5.81 11.75
CA SER A 70 -7.83 5.66 13.08
C SER A 70 -6.42 5.12 12.92
N GLU A 71 -5.47 5.50 13.76
CA GLU A 71 -4.10 4.98 13.66
C GLU A 71 -3.99 3.57 14.22
N ARG A 72 -4.62 3.30 15.35
CA ARG A 72 -4.55 2.01 16.05
C ARG A 72 -5.62 1.02 15.60
N ARG A 73 -6.85 1.47 15.32
CA ARG A 73 -8.03 0.59 15.20
C ARG A 73 -8.68 0.56 13.81
N LYS A 74 -7.88 0.72 12.74
CA LYS A 74 -8.34 0.76 11.32
C LYS A 74 -9.31 -0.35 10.92
N HIS A 75 -9.20 -1.53 11.53
CA HIS A 75 -10.00 -2.70 11.17
C HIS A 75 -11.46 -2.60 11.63
N LEU A 76 -11.79 -1.73 12.60
CA LEU A 76 -13.15 -1.52 13.12
C LEU A 76 -13.95 -0.49 12.30
N PHE A 77 -13.28 0.28 11.45
CA PHE A 77 -13.87 1.33 10.63
C PHE A 77 -14.03 0.87 9.18
N VAL A 78 -15.06 1.38 8.52
CA VAL A 78 -15.23 1.38 7.07
C VAL A 78 -14.99 2.81 6.60
N GLN A 79 -14.32 2.97 5.47
CA GLN A 79 -14.07 4.27 4.87
C GLN A 79 -14.70 4.30 3.48
N ASP A 80 -15.52 5.30 3.24
CA ASP A 80 -16.07 5.59 1.92
C ASP A 80 -14.94 6.06 0.99
N PRO A 81 -14.73 5.42 -0.18
CA PRO A 81 -13.61 5.73 -1.07
C PRO A 81 -13.78 7.05 -1.85
N GLN A 82 -14.99 7.58 -1.96
CA GLN A 82 -15.28 8.82 -2.68
C GLN A 82 -15.31 10.03 -1.74
N THR A 83 -15.89 9.87 -0.55
CA THR A 83 -16.06 10.97 0.42
C THR A 83 -15.04 10.96 1.56
N CYS A 84 -14.24 9.90 1.67
CA CYS A 84 -13.30 9.67 2.78
C CYS A 84 -13.96 9.60 4.18
N LYS A 85 -15.30 9.57 4.26
CA LYS A 85 -16.04 9.47 5.52
C LYS A 85 -15.82 8.13 6.19
N CYS A 86 -15.71 8.16 7.51
CA CYS A 86 -15.45 7.00 8.34
C CYS A 86 -16.70 6.61 9.12
N SER A 87 -17.07 5.34 9.06
CA SER A 87 -18.18 4.77 9.80
C SER A 87 -17.77 3.48 10.53
N CYS A 88 -18.51 3.10 11.55
CA CYS A 88 -18.26 1.87 12.29
C CYS A 88 -18.72 0.64 11.51
N LYS A 89 -17.93 -0.44 11.56
CA LYS A 89 -18.39 -1.76 11.09
C LYS A 89 -19.47 -2.37 11.98
N ASN A 90 -19.40 -2.09 13.27
CA ASN A 90 -20.43 -2.49 14.20
C ASN A 90 -21.57 -1.48 14.15
N THR A 91 -22.79 -2.00 14.17
CA THR A 91 -24.01 -1.20 14.32
C THR A 91 -24.45 -1.19 15.78
N ASP A 92 -25.21 -0.17 16.16
CA ASP A 92 -25.78 -0.06 17.50
C ASP A 92 -26.66 -1.26 17.85
N SER A 93 -27.50 -1.69 16.90
CA SER A 93 -28.33 -2.90 17.03
C SER A 93 -27.53 -4.16 17.35
N ARG A 94 -26.33 -4.31 16.77
CA ARG A 94 -25.45 -5.46 17.01
C ARG A 94 -24.81 -5.41 18.40
N CYS A 95 -24.49 -4.22 18.89
CA CYS A 95 -23.99 -4.06 20.26
C CYS A 95 -25.11 -4.32 21.28
N LYS A 96 -26.32 -3.79 21.02
CA LYS A 96 -27.51 -3.99 21.86
C LYS A 96 -27.90 -5.46 21.99
N ALA A 97 -27.81 -6.25 20.92
CA ALA A 97 -28.01 -7.70 20.97
C ALA A 97 -27.07 -8.42 21.95
N ARG A 98 -25.96 -7.79 22.34
CA ARG A 98 -24.99 -8.29 23.32
C ARG A 98 -25.08 -7.56 24.66
N GLN A 99 -26.11 -6.74 24.89
CA GLN A 99 -26.27 -5.90 26.07
C GLN A 99 -25.11 -4.89 26.25
N LEU A 100 -24.60 -4.36 25.14
CA LEU A 100 -23.52 -3.38 25.08
C LEU A 100 -23.95 -2.16 24.26
N GLU A 101 -23.25 -1.05 24.44
CA GLU A 101 -23.48 0.18 23.67
C GLU A 101 -22.34 0.43 22.68
N LEU A 102 -22.68 0.89 21.47
CA LEU A 102 -21.68 1.22 20.48
C LEU A 102 -21.01 2.56 20.80
N ASN A 103 -19.72 2.53 21.05
CA ASN A 103 -18.90 3.72 21.14
C ASN A 103 -18.50 4.19 19.74
N GLU A 104 -19.16 5.23 19.22
CA GLU A 104 -18.95 5.75 17.87
C GLU A 104 -17.52 6.24 17.62
N ARG A 105 -16.81 6.71 18.66
CA ARG A 105 -15.42 7.18 18.52
C ARG A 105 -14.43 6.03 18.32
N THR A 106 -14.73 4.86 18.89
CA THR A 106 -13.79 3.72 18.85
C THR A 106 -14.31 2.51 18.08
N CYS A 107 -15.58 2.55 17.66
CA CYS A 107 -16.34 1.48 17.03
C CYS A 107 -16.35 0.14 17.82
N ARG A 108 -16.28 0.24 19.15
CA ARG A 108 -16.39 -0.89 20.06
C ARG A 108 -17.76 -0.95 20.70
N CYS A 109 -18.22 -2.17 20.98
CA CYS A 109 -19.34 -2.37 21.88
C CYS A 109 -18.76 -2.38 23.30
N ASP A 110 -18.98 -1.30 24.05
CA ASP A 110 -18.52 -1.15 25.43
C ASP A 110 -19.70 -1.37 26.39
N LYS A 111 -19.43 -1.65 27.67
CA LYS A 111 -20.52 -1.76 28.66
C LYS A 111 -21.17 -0.38 28.85
N PRO A 112 -22.50 -0.32 29.02
CA PRO A 112 -23.17 0.93 29.39
C PRO A 112 -22.52 1.47 30.66
N ARG A 113 -22.30 2.79 30.72
CA ARG A 113 -21.81 3.45 31.92
C ARG A 113 -22.91 3.61 32.95
#